data_AF-A0A560W6R4-F1
#
_entry.id   AF-A0A560W6R4-F1
#
_cell.length_a   1.000
_cell.length_b   1.000
_cell.length_c   1.000
_cell.angle_alpha   90.00
_cell.angle_beta   90.00
_cell.angle_gamma   90.00
#
_symmetry.space_group_name_H-M   'P 1'
#
loop_
_entity.id
_entity.type
_entity.pdbx_description
1 polymer ?
#
loop_
_entity_poly.entity_id
_entity_poly.type
_entity_poly.pdbx_seq_one_letter_code
_entity_poly.pdbx_strand_id
1 'polypeptide(L)'
;MRVIEGTPREIVEYEHLAGAGAETTSTEDNPTSPDHGTEPARETAAPDGSASLSPEDHVALMKFIYGRAGKNDVRTFLTERFVMRLLDEEDVVVAFGRSSKTFDGLADYLMIRDDGPQRYGAVAYLRPSNGGMTVRLTPDDIERLGEKNNPYIQYRNVALTDPYKINCPLADEDALNLAHELVRAALDIVRNE
;
A
#
# COMPACT_ATOMS: atom_id res chain seq x y z
N MET A 1 0.87 -35.81 -6.98
CA MET A 1 0.61 -34.49 -6.39
C MET A 1 -0.18 -34.72 -5.11
N ARG A 2 0.37 -34.36 -3.95
CA ARG A 2 -0.38 -34.41 -2.68
C ARG A 2 -0.88 -32.99 -2.42
N VAL A 3 -2.19 -32.80 -2.49
CA VAL A 3 -2.85 -31.53 -2.16
C VAL A 3 -2.85 -31.43 -0.64
N ILE A 4 -2.25 -30.37 -0.10
CA ILE A 4 -2.33 -30.05 1.33
C ILE A 4 -3.58 -29.18 1.47
N GLU A 5 -4.66 -29.77 1.98
CA GLU A 5 -5.84 -29.02 2.40
C GLU A 5 -5.59 -28.50 3.82
N GLY A 6 -5.51 -27.17 3.93
CA GLY A 6 -5.36 -26.42 5.16
C GLY A 6 -5.74 -24.97 4.90
N THR A 7 -6.19 -24.27 5.93
CA THR A 7 -6.41 -22.82 5.85
C THR A 7 -5.10 -22.10 5.50
N PRO A 8 -5.11 -20.91 4.88
CA PRO A 8 -3.89 -20.21 4.47
C PRO A 8 -2.86 -20.03 5.60
N ARG A 9 -3.31 -19.95 6.86
CA ARG A 9 -2.43 -19.93 8.05
C ARG A 9 -1.67 -21.23 8.27
N GLU A 10 -2.31 -22.37 8.06
CA GLU A 10 -1.70 -23.70 8.25
C GLU A 10 -0.65 -24.01 7.16
N ILE A 11 -0.82 -23.46 5.96
CA ILE A 11 0.17 -23.61 4.87
C ILE A 11 1.46 -22.85 5.19
N VAL A 12 1.35 -21.64 5.76
CA VAL A 12 2.50 -20.81 6.15
C VAL A 12 3.28 -21.45 7.31
N GLU A 13 2.60 -22.04 8.28
CA GLU A 13 3.26 -22.77 9.38
C GLU A 13 4.03 -24.01 8.87
N TYR A 14 3.50 -24.71 7.88
CA TYR A 14 4.19 -25.86 7.26
C TYR A 14 5.47 -25.47 6.52
N GLU A 15 5.49 -24.34 5.81
CA GLU A 15 6.69 -23.86 5.12
C GLU A 15 7.77 -23.39 6.10
N HIS A 16 7.39 -22.80 7.23
CA HIS A 16 8.32 -22.40 8.30
C HIS A 16 9.04 -23.58 8.95
N LEU A 17 8.37 -24.72 9.12
CA LEU A 17 8.97 -25.95 9.63
C LEU A 17 9.90 -26.63 8.61
N ALA A 18 9.66 -26.45 7.32
CA ALA A 18 10.45 -27.06 6.25
C ALA A 18 11.72 -26.26 5.87
N GLY A 19 11.76 -24.94 6.17
CA GLY A 19 12.83 -24.04 5.73
C GLY A 19 14.10 -23.98 6.61
N ALA A 20 14.19 -24.74 7.70
CA ALA A 20 15.28 -24.65 8.68
C ALA A 20 16.60 -25.37 8.28
N GLY A 21 16.90 -25.50 6.98
CA GLY A 21 18.07 -26.22 6.50
C GLY A 21 18.71 -25.64 5.25
N ALA A 22 19.47 -24.54 5.37
CA ALA A 22 20.60 -24.22 4.49
C ALA A 22 21.49 -23.13 5.10
N GLU A 23 22.76 -23.49 5.32
CA GLU A 23 23.86 -22.74 5.93
C GLU A 23 24.61 -21.80 4.95
N THR A 24 25.25 -20.76 5.53
CA THR A 24 26.54 -20.09 5.15
C THR A 24 26.62 -19.28 3.83
N THR A 25 27.35 -18.17 3.64
CA THR A 25 28.54 -17.57 4.32
C THR A 25 28.74 -16.09 3.89
N SER A 26 29.57 -15.39 4.68
CA SER A 26 30.13 -14.03 4.68
C SER A 26 30.64 -13.38 3.36
N THR A 27 30.75 -12.04 3.30
CA THR A 27 32.01 -11.23 3.42
C THR A 27 31.76 -9.71 3.16
N GLU A 28 32.53 -8.89 3.88
CA GLU A 28 32.66 -7.40 3.92
C GLU A 28 33.08 -6.72 2.59
N ASP A 29 32.71 -5.45 2.37
CA ASP A 29 33.61 -4.25 2.48
C ASP A 29 33.03 -2.96 1.81
N ASN A 30 33.38 -1.82 2.40
CA ASN A 30 33.03 -0.41 2.07
C ASN A 30 33.94 0.13 0.91
N PRO A 31 33.96 1.42 0.48
CA PRO A 31 32.99 2.55 0.38
C PRO A 31 32.87 3.09 -1.07
N THR A 32 32.15 4.21 -1.30
CA THR A 32 32.42 5.32 -2.27
C THR A 32 31.18 5.81 -3.05
N SER A 33 30.75 7.04 -2.79
CA SER A 33 30.04 7.93 -3.74
C SER A 33 31.09 8.56 -4.68
N PRO A 34 30.84 8.93 -5.95
CA PRO A 34 29.68 9.76 -6.34
C PRO A 34 29.12 9.55 -7.77
N ASP A 35 28.13 10.38 -8.08
CA ASP A 35 27.90 11.04 -9.37
C ASP A 35 26.69 10.63 -10.22
N HIS A 36 26.13 11.68 -10.82
CA HIS A 36 24.88 11.78 -11.56
C HIS A 36 24.80 10.83 -12.77
N GLY A 37 23.69 10.11 -12.85
CA GLY A 37 23.27 9.39 -14.06
C GLY A 37 21.75 9.27 -14.10
N THR A 38 21.12 10.02 -14.98
CA THR A 38 19.72 9.88 -15.36
C THR A 38 19.54 8.56 -16.10
N GLU A 39 18.82 7.59 -15.53
CA GLU A 39 18.23 6.48 -16.30
C GLU A 39 16.86 6.09 -15.73
N PRO A 40 15.89 5.72 -16.59
CA PRO A 40 14.48 5.62 -16.25
C PRO A 40 14.20 4.36 -15.43
N ALA A 41 13.36 4.49 -14.41
CA ALA A 41 12.81 3.33 -13.71
C ALA A 41 12.04 2.47 -14.72
N ARG A 42 12.46 1.21 -14.89
CA ARG A 42 11.70 0.19 -15.61
C ARG A 42 10.34 0.05 -14.95
N GLU A 43 9.34 0.54 -15.66
CA GLU A 43 7.92 0.39 -15.41
C GLU A 43 7.56 -1.09 -15.54
N THR A 44 7.32 -1.75 -14.41
CA THR A 44 6.63 -3.03 -14.43
C THR A 44 5.20 -2.74 -14.87
N ALA A 45 4.80 -3.31 -16.00
CA ALA A 45 3.50 -3.11 -16.62
C ALA A 45 2.38 -3.32 -15.59
N ALA A 46 1.46 -2.35 -15.53
CA ALA A 46 0.27 -2.44 -14.70
C ALA A 46 -0.62 -3.61 -15.19
N PRO A 47 -1.20 -4.40 -14.28
CA PRO A 47 -2.21 -5.38 -14.67
C PRO A 47 -3.47 -4.66 -15.17
N ASP A 48 -4.07 -5.21 -16.24
CA ASP A 48 -5.33 -4.76 -16.84
C ASP A 48 -6.49 -4.82 -15.82
N GLY A 49 -7.17 -3.69 -15.65
CA GLY A 49 -8.63 -3.56 -15.69
C GLY A 49 -9.47 -4.54 -14.87
N SER A 50 -9.92 -4.12 -13.67
CA SER A 50 -11.03 -4.59 -12.80
C SER A 50 -11.32 -6.09 -12.71
N ALA A 51 -10.40 -6.92 -13.17
CA ALA A 51 -10.41 -8.35 -12.98
C ALA A 51 -10.06 -8.60 -11.52
N SER A 52 -10.87 -9.43 -10.86
CA SER A 52 -10.51 -10.00 -9.56
C SER A 52 -9.03 -10.36 -9.56
N LEU A 53 -8.27 -9.85 -8.58
CA LEU A 53 -6.83 -10.07 -8.48
C LEU A 53 -6.49 -11.50 -8.84
N SER A 54 -5.53 -11.69 -9.75
CA SER A 54 -5.06 -13.03 -10.05
C SER A 54 -4.60 -13.71 -8.74
N PRO A 55 -4.70 -15.05 -8.62
CA PRO A 55 -4.23 -15.73 -7.41
C PRO A 55 -2.76 -15.41 -7.07
N GLU A 56 -1.92 -15.21 -8.10
CA GLU A 56 -0.52 -14.83 -7.92
C GLU A 56 -0.37 -13.42 -7.36
N ASP A 57 -1.13 -12.45 -7.89
CA ASP A 57 -1.11 -11.07 -7.42
C ASP A 57 -1.66 -10.95 -6.00
N HIS A 58 -2.71 -11.72 -5.68
CA HIS A 58 -3.25 -11.80 -4.33
C HIS A 58 -2.20 -12.33 -3.34
N VAL A 59 -1.50 -13.42 -3.68
CA VAL A 59 -0.41 -13.96 -2.84
C VAL A 59 0.72 -12.95 -2.69
N ALA A 60 1.11 -12.26 -3.76
CA ALA A 60 2.14 -11.22 -3.70
C ALA A 60 1.74 -10.05 -2.79
N LEU A 61 0.48 -9.60 -2.90
CA LEU A 61 -0.08 -8.54 -2.06
C LEU A 61 -0.11 -8.95 -0.58
N MET A 62 -0.58 -10.16 -0.27
CA MET A 62 -0.60 -10.66 1.11
C MET A 62 0.82 -10.79 1.67
N LYS A 63 1.76 -11.38 0.91
CA LYS A 63 3.17 -11.44 1.30
C LYS A 63 3.75 -10.05 1.57
N PHE A 64 3.38 -9.06 0.78
CA PHE A 64 3.81 -7.68 0.97
C PHE A 64 3.25 -7.09 2.28
N ILE A 65 1.93 -7.17 2.49
CA ILE A 65 1.27 -6.59 3.67
C ILE A 65 1.81 -7.23 4.95
N TYR A 66 1.78 -8.56 5.03
CA TYR A 66 2.21 -9.30 6.22
C TYR A 66 3.73 -9.22 6.44
N GLY A 67 4.51 -9.22 5.35
CA GLY A 67 5.97 -9.06 5.44
C GLY A 67 6.40 -7.69 5.95
N ARG A 68 5.62 -6.63 5.68
CA ARG A 68 5.96 -5.24 6.07
C ARG A 68 5.36 -4.81 7.40
N ALA A 69 4.23 -5.39 7.80
CA ALA A 69 3.53 -4.97 9.01
C ALA A 69 4.24 -5.39 10.32
N GLY A 70 5.15 -6.36 10.26
CA GLY A 70 5.88 -6.84 11.45
C GLY A 70 4.92 -7.44 12.49
N LYS A 71 5.03 -7.02 13.76
CA LYS A 71 4.20 -7.51 14.88
C LYS A 71 2.84 -6.80 15.04
N ASN A 72 2.42 -5.98 14.07
CA ASN A 72 1.22 -5.14 14.20
C ASN A 72 -0.05 -5.86 13.75
N ASP A 73 -0.48 -6.90 14.46
CA ASP A 73 -1.56 -7.80 14.02
C ASP A 73 -2.86 -7.07 13.65
N VAL A 74 -3.33 -6.14 14.49
CA VAL A 74 -4.58 -5.40 14.25
C VAL A 74 -4.48 -4.50 13.01
N ARG A 75 -3.39 -3.73 12.86
CA ARG A 75 -3.23 -2.83 11.71
C ARG A 75 -2.95 -3.58 10.42
N THR A 76 -2.29 -4.73 10.50
CA THR A 76 -2.10 -5.65 9.37
C THR A 76 -3.46 -6.10 8.85
N PHE A 77 -4.32 -6.59 9.76
CA PHE A 77 -5.67 -7.01 9.43
C PHE A 77 -6.52 -5.87 8.85
N LEU A 78 -6.46 -4.67 9.44
CA LEU A 78 -7.16 -3.49 8.89
C LEU A 78 -6.62 -3.09 7.51
N THR A 79 -5.31 -3.18 7.29
CA THR A 79 -4.67 -2.90 6.00
C THR A 79 -5.14 -3.88 4.93
N GLU A 80 -5.10 -5.19 5.22
CA GLU A 80 -5.62 -6.22 4.33
C GLU A 80 -7.08 -5.96 4.00
N ARG A 81 -7.92 -5.82 5.04
CA ARG A 81 -9.36 -5.65 4.86
C ARG A 81 -9.70 -4.39 4.07
N PHE A 82 -9.00 -3.30 4.35
CA PHE A 82 -9.15 -2.05 3.61
C PHE A 82 -8.82 -2.22 2.13
N VAL A 83 -7.68 -2.83 1.80
CA VAL A 83 -7.25 -3.03 0.42
C VAL A 83 -8.18 -3.98 -0.32
N MET A 84 -8.56 -5.10 0.30
CA MET A 84 -9.48 -6.07 -0.29
C MET A 84 -10.86 -5.45 -0.52
N ARG A 85 -11.34 -4.62 0.40
CA ARG A 85 -12.60 -3.88 0.24
C ARG A 85 -12.52 -2.90 -0.94
N LEU A 86 -11.43 -2.15 -1.07
CA LEU A 86 -11.25 -1.23 -2.20
C LEU A 86 -11.25 -1.96 -3.55
N LEU A 87 -10.57 -3.11 -3.64
CA LEU A 87 -10.51 -3.90 -4.87
C LEU A 87 -11.85 -4.57 -5.23
N ASP A 88 -12.75 -4.73 -4.27
CA ASP A 88 -14.09 -5.30 -4.47
C ASP A 88 -15.13 -4.21 -4.81
N GLU A 89 -15.03 -3.05 -4.14
CA GLU A 89 -16.02 -1.98 -4.24
C GLU A 89 -15.68 -0.90 -5.28
N GLU A 90 -14.41 -0.73 -5.66
CA GLU A 90 -13.95 0.39 -6.47
C GLU A 90 -13.07 -0.07 -7.66
N ASP A 91 -13.18 0.61 -8.80
CA ASP A 91 -12.30 0.39 -9.95
C ASP A 91 -10.90 0.97 -9.68
N VAL A 92 -10.07 0.21 -8.96
CA VAL A 92 -8.71 0.59 -8.56
C VAL A 92 -7.66 -0.46 -8.87
N VAL A 93 -6.45 0.01 -9.15
CA VAL A 93 -5.25 -0.83 -9.24
C VAL A 93 -4.33 -0.56 -8.05
N VAL A 94 -3.80 -1.63 -7.46
CA VAL A 94 -2.82 -1.56 -6.38
C VAL A 94 -1.43 -1.92 -6.89
N ALA A 95 -0.48 -1.02 -6.70
CA ALA A 95 0.92 -1.21 -7.10
C ALA A 95 1.88 -1.06 -5.92
N PHE A 96 3.04 -1.74 -5.98
CA PHE A 96 4.06 -1.65 -4.93
C PHE A 96 4.98 -0.45 -5.16
N GLY A 97 4.98 0.49 -4.20
CA GLY A 97 5.80 1.71 -4.25
C GLY A 97 7.08 1.60 -3.44
N ARG A 98 8.17 2.17 -3.95
CA ARG A 98 9.48 2.27 -3.28
C ARG A 98 9.72 3.70 -2.82
N SER A 99 10.28 3.88 -1.63
CA SER A 99 10.71 5.18 -1.13
C SER A 99 12.23 5.30 -1.28
N SER A 100 12.72 6.48 -1.67
CA SER A 100 14.16 6.77 -1.72
C SER A 100 14.83 6.71 -0.34
N LYS A 101 14.03 6.72 0.73
CA LYS A 101 14.48 6.61 2.13
C LYS A 101 14.56 5.17 2.63
N THR A 102 14.15 4.19 1.82
CA THR A 102 14.14 2.78 2.23
C THR A 102 15.53 2.18 2.04
N PHE A 103 16.15 1.77 3.14
CA PHE A 103 17.56 1.35 3.17
C PHE A 103 17.82 -0.02 2.51
N ASP A 104 16.77 -0.84 2.34
CA ASP A 104 16.83 -2.20 1.78
C ASP A 104 16.55 -2.26 0.26
N GLY A 105 16.19 -1.14 -0.36
CA GLY A 105 15.81 -1.07 -1.78
C GLY A 105 14.47 -1.72 -2.13
N LEU A 106 13.69 -2.14 -1.13
CA LEU A 106 12.42 -2.82 -1.31
C LEU A 106 11.24 -1.83 -1.32
N ALA A 107 10.09 -2.32 -1.79
CA ALA A 107 8.85 -1.55 -1.74
C ALA A 107 8.38 -1.41 -0.28
N ASP A 108 7.84 -0.23 0.04
CA ASP A 108 7.56 0.22 1.41
C ASP A 108 6.10 0.55 1.66
N TYR A 109 5.36 0.79 0.58
CA TYR A 109 3.98 1.19 0.62
C TYR A 109 3.24 0.66 -0.61
N LEU A 110 1.92 0.56 -0.46
CA LEU A 110 0.99 0.33 -1.55
C LEU A 110 0.60 1.67 -2.17
N MET A 111 0.52 1.72 -3.48
CA MET A 111 -0.02 2.81 -4.28
C MET A 111 -1.38 2.39 -4.79
N ILE A 112 -2.44 3.07 -4.36
CA ILE A 112 -3.80 2.86 -4.84
C ILE A 112 -4.02 3.86 -5.97
N ARG A 113 -4.43 3.40 -7.15
CA ARG A 113 -4.62 4.20 -8.35
C ARG A 113 -6.01 3.96 -8.91
N ASP A 114 -6.55 4.97 -9.59
CA ASP A 114 -7.72 4.78 -10.44
C ASP A 114 -7.38 3.80 -11.58
N ASP A 115 -8.30 2.89 -11.86
CA ASP A 115 -8.22 1.94 -12.98
C ASP A 115 -8.82 2.55 -14.26
N GLY A 116 -8.29 3.71 -14.63
CA GLY A 116 -8.74 4.50 -15.75
C GLY A 116 -7.57 5.16 -16.47
N PRO A 117 -7.83 6.08 -17.42
CA PRO A 117 -6.77 6.86 -18.05
C PRO A 117 -5.89 7.50 -16.98
N GLN A 118 -4.61 7.14 -16.96
CA GLN A 118 -3.71 7.53 -15.88
C GLN A 118 -3.33 9.02 -16.02
N ARG A 119 -4.22 9.90 -15.56
CA ARG A 119 -4.05 11.36 -15.56
C ARG A 119 -3.22 11.86 -14.39
N TYR A 120 -3.29 11.14 -13.28
CA TYR A 120 -2.68 11.52 -12.01
C TYR A 120 -1.84 10.38 -11.42
N GLY A 121 -1.07 10.72 -10.37
CA GLY A 121 -0.41 9.73 -9.52
C GLY A 121 -1.41 8.91 -8.71
N ALA A 122 -0.93 8.23 -7.66
CA ALA A 122 -1.79 7.46 -6.77
C ALA A 122 -2.89 8.34 -6.13
N VAL A 123 -4.10 7.81 -5.96
CA VAL A 123 -5.16 8.46 -5.17
C VAL A 123 -4.89 8.30 -3.68
N ALA A 124 -4.20 7.23 -3.28
CA ALA A 124 -3.73 7.05 -1.93
C ALA A 124 -2.44 6.23 -1.87
N TYR A 125 -1.66 6.48 -0.83
CA TYR A 125 -0.53 5.64 -0.42
C TYR A 125 -0.85 5.01 0.92
N LEU A 126 -0.62 3.70 1.04
CA LEU A 126 -0.85 2.97 2.28
C LEU A 126 0.44 2.29 2.75
N ARG A 127 0.82 2.51 4.00
CA ARG A 127 2.02 1.90 4.61
C ARG A 127 1.60 0.74 5.52
N PRO A 128 1.81 -0.53 5.12
CA PRO A 128 1.42 -1.66 5.97
C PRO A 128 2.13 -1.69 7.33
N SER A 129 3.36 -1.18 7.41
CA SER A 129 4.17 -1.14 8.64
C SER A 129 3.49 -0.43 9.81
N ASN A 130 2.63 0.56 9.53
CA ASN A 130 1.94 1.33 10.57
C ASN A 130 0.47 1.62 10.26
N GLY A 131 -0.10 1.09 9.18
CA GLY A 131 -1.45 1.38 8.73
C GLY A 131 -1.66 2.83 8.27
N GLY A 132 -0.61 3.61 8.05
CA GLY A 132 -0.72 5.01 7.64
C GLY A 132 -1.21 5.12 6.20
N MET A 133 -2.41 5.68 5.99
CA MET A 133 -2.93 6.01 4.68
C MET A 133 -2.81 7.51 4.42
N THR A 134 -2.12 7.89 3.35
CA THR A 134 -2.08 9.27 2.87
C THR A 134 -2.87 9.38 1.57
N VAL A 135 -3.86 10.27 1.51
CA VAL A 135 -4.80 10.40 0.39
C VAL A 135 -4.59 11.71 -0.38
N ARG A 136 -4.89 11.68 -1.68
CA ARG A 136 -4.82 12.81 -2.60
C ARG A 136 -6.06 13.71 -2.44
N LEU A 137 -6.17 14.35 -1.28
CA LEU A 137 -7.21 15.32 -0.98
C LEU A 137 -6.60 16.61 -0.42
N THR A 138 -7.28 17.72 -0.67
CA THR A 138 -6.95 19.01 -0.07
C THR A 138 -7.73 19.22 1.23
N PRO A 139 -7.30 20.13 2.12
CA PRO A 139 -8.08 20.51 3.30
C PRO A 139 -9.49 21.01 2.96
N ASP A 140 -9.67 21.68 1.82
CA ASP A 140 -10.98 22.15 1.36
C ASP A 140 -11.90 20.99 1.00
N ASP A 141 -11.37 19.90 0.45
CA ASP A 141 -12.15 18.68 0.16
C ASP A 141 -12.64 18.03 1.46
N ILE A 142 -11.78 17.97 2.48
CA ILE A 142 -12.16 17.48 3.80
C ILE A 142 -13.25 18.34 4.44
N GLU A 143 -13.17 19.66 4.27
CA GLU A 143 -14.21 20.57 4.75
C GLU A 143 -15.55 20.38 4.01
N ARG A 144 -15.53 20.16 2.69
CA ARG A 144 -16.73 19.84 1.89
C ARG A 144 -17.37 18.52 2.29
N LEU A 145 -16.56 17.54 2.68
CA LEU A 145 -17.02 16.24 3.19
C LEU A 145 -17.59 16.34 4.61
N GLY A 146 -17.41 17.46 5.31
CA GLY A 146 -17.84 17.62 6.71
C GLY A 146 -16.90 16.99 7.74
N GLU A 147 -15.74 16.50 7.31
CA GLU A 147 -14.82 15.70 8.11
C GLU A 147 -13.69 16.53 8.77
N LYS A 148 -13.77 17.86 8.70
CA LYS A 148 -12.72 18.79 9.15
C LYS A 148 -12.19 18.51 10.57
N ASN A 149 -13.10 18.12 11.47
CA ASN A 149 -12.81 17.88 12.89
C ASN A 149 -12.77 16.38 13.25
N ASN A 150 -12.74 15.49 12.26
CA ASN A 150 -12.69 14.05 12.50
C ASN A 150 -11.35 13.66 13.16
N PRO A 151 -11.35 12.96 14.32
CA PRO A 151 -10.13 12.64 15.05
C PRO A 151 -9.18 11.70 14.30
N TYR A 152 -9.65 10.98 13.30
CA TYR A 152 -8.83 10.10 12.47
C TYR A 152 -8.05 10.84 11.38
N ILE A 153 -8.41 12.11 11.11
CA ILE A 153 -7.75 12.93 10.09
C ILE A 153 -6.57 13.69 10.68
N GLN A 154 -5.42 13.53 10.04
CA GLN A 154 -4.18 14.22 10.37
C GLN A 154 -3.73 15.06 9.17
N TYR A 155 -3.63 16.37 9.38
CA TYR A 155 -3.10 17.30 8.37
C TYR A 155 -1.57 17.25 8.38
N ARG A 156 -1.00 16.90 7.23
CA ARG A 156 0.46 16.81 7.04
C ARG A 156 1.04 18.21 6.83
N ASN A 157 2.16 18.48 7.49
CA ASN A 157 2.95 19.69 7.24
C ASN A 157 3.86 19.49 6.02
N VAL A 158 3.32 19.77 4.83
CA VAL A 158 3.99 19.63 3.53
C VAL A 158 3.82 20.91 2.69
N ALA A 159 4.54 21.01 1.58
CA ALA A 159 4.44 22.17 0.69
C ALA A 159 3.00 22.38 0.20
N LEU A 160 2.63 23.65 -0.07
CA LEU A 160 1.29 23.99 -0.55
C LEU A 160 0.94 23.33 -1.88
N THR A 161 1.93 23.02 -2.71
CA THR A 161 1.76 22.33 -3.99
C THR A 161 1.67 20.81 -3.86
N ASP A 162 1.93 20.25 -2.67
CA ASP A 162 1.84 18.81 -2.45
C ASP A 162 0.36 18.37 -2.44
N PRO A 163 -0.05 17.43 -3.29
CA PRO A 163 -1.44 16.99 -3.34
C PRO A 163 -1.81 16.00 -2.22
N TYR A 164 -0.85 15.55 -1.42
CA TYR A 164 -1.02 14.54 -0.38
C TYR A 164 -0.95 15.15 1.02
N LYS A 165 -1.91 16.01 1.37
CA LYS A 165 -1.91 16.72 2.66
C LYS A 165 -2.64 15.99 3.78
N ILE A 166 -3.41 14.96 3.47
CA ILE A 166 -4.30 14.29 4.42
C ILE A 166 -3.78 12.89 4.71
N ASN A 167 -3.65 12.57 5.99
CA ASN A 167 -3.31 11.24 6.49
C ASN A 167 -4.45 10.72 7.39
N CYS A 168 -4.85 9.48 7.17
CA CYS A 168 -5.87 8.79 7.96
C CYS A 168 -5.32 7.39 8.34
N PRO A 169 -4.66 7.26 9.50
CA PRO A 169 -4.15 5.96 9.95
C PRO A 169 -5.30 4.97 10.19
N LEU A 170 -5.15 3.75 9.69
CA LEU A 170 -6.05 2.62 9.95
C LEU A 170 -5.86 2.10 11.39
N ALA A 171 -6.39 2.86 12.36
CA ALA A 171 -6.25 2.58 13.78
C ALA A 171 -7.28 1.56 14.27
N ASP A 172 -8.50 1.63 13.75
CA ASP A 172 -9.66 0.84 14.10
C ASP A 172 -10.65 0.77 12.92
N GLU A 173 -11.83 0.20 13.16
CA GLU A 173 -12.87 0.02 12.15
C GLU A 173 -13.49 1.34 11.65
N ASP A 174 -13.66 2.32 12.55
CA ASP A 174 -14.22 3.62 12.18
C ASP A 174 -13.24 4.39 11.29
N ALA A 175 -11.94 4.32 11.62
CA ALA A 175 -10.88 4.85 10.79
C ALA A 175 -10.82 4.17 9.41
N LEU A 176 -11.09 2.87 9.33
CA LEU A 176 -11.13 2.12 8.07
C LEU A 176 -12.30 2.57 7.19
N ASN A 177 -13.49 2.73 7.77
CA ASN A 177 -14.67 3.21 7.05
C ASN A 177 -14.43 4.63 6.50
N LEU A 178 -13.92 5.53 7.35
CA LEU A 178 -13.56 6.87 6.91
C LEU A 178 -12.49 6.84 5.81
N ALA A 179 -11.44 6.03 5.96
CA ALA A 179 -10.40 5.90 4.95
C ALA A 179 -10.98 5.49 3.58
N HIS A 180 -12.00 4.62 3.58
CA HIS A 180 -12.68 4.19 2.36
C HIS A 180 -13.45 5.34 1.71
N GLU A 181 -14.20 6.11 2.50
CA GLU A 181 -14.92 7.30 2.02
C GLU A 181 -13.96 8.36 1.45
N LEU A 182 -12.81 8.57 2.09
CA LEU A 182 -11.78 9.49 1.61
C LEU A 182 -11.17 9.03 0.28
N VAL A 183 -10.92 7.73 0.10
CA VAL A 183 -10.41 7.20 -1.17
C VAL A 183 -11.47 7.35 -2.27
N ARG A 184 -12.74 7.04 -1.99
CA ARG A 184 -13.84 7.25 -2.93
C ARG A 184 -13.94 8.71 -3.38
N ALA A 185 -13.88 9.65 -2.45
CA ALA A 185 -13.89 11.08 -2.78
C ALA A 185 -12.67 11.48 -3.65
N ALA A 186 -11.49 10.93 -3.37
CA ALA A 186 -10.30 11.19 -4.18
C ALA A 186 -10.39 10.60 -5.59
N LEU A 187 -10.98 9.41 -5.73
CA LEU A 187 -11.28 8.80 -7.03
C LEU A 187 -12.26 9.65 -7.82
N ASP A 188 -13.34 10.12 -7.20
CA ASP A 188 -14.33 10.98 -7.85
C ASP A 188 -13.70 12.27 -8.40
N ILE A 189 -12.79 12.90 -7.65
CA ILE A 189 -12.06 14.09 -8.14
C ILE A 189 -11.21 13.72 -9.36
N VAL A 190 -10.37 12.69 -9.23
CA VAL A 190 -9.43 12.25 -10.28
C VAL A 190 -10.14 11.81 -11.57
N ARG A 191 -11.32 11.19 -11.46
CA ARG A 191 -12.12 10.74 -12.61
C ARG A 191 -12.83 11.89 -13.33
N ASN A 192 -13.16 12.96 -12.60
CA ASN A 192 -13.92 14.10 -13.13
C ASN A 192 -13.03 15.28 -13.59
N GLU A 193 -11.72 15.26 -13.33
CA GLU A 193 -10.73 16.20 -13.86
C GLU A 193 -10.13 15.73 -15.20
#